data_AF-D2UZG3-F1
#
_entry.id   AF-D2UZG3-F1
#
_cell.length_a   1.000
_cell.length_b   1.000
_cell.length_c   1.000
_cell.angle_alpha   90.00
_cell.angle_beta   90.00
_cell.angle_gamma   90.00
#
_symmetry.space_group_name_H-M   'P 1'
#
loop_
_entity.id
_entity.type
_entity.pdbx_description
1 polymer ?
#
loop_
_entity_poly.entity_id
_entity_poly.type
_entity_poly.pdbx_seq_one_letter_code
_entity_poly.pdbx_strand_id
1 'polypeptide(L)'
;MDGNNYYSPTAQSPGATYASPHYVSPSSYTPGGVPMSPNATSNPFQPSSHQQQLQESLPSLNQPSSTTAKREKTVAVVYICGHCAVLNTIKQGDAIRCKNCGYRIMYKQRTTRSKCYLCFV
;
A
#
# COMPACT_ATOMS: atom_id res chain seq x y z
N MET A 1 -59.93 -1.58 -40.28
CA MET A 1 -59.21 -0.31 -40.47
C MET A 1 -59.39 0.41 -39.15
N ASP A 2 -58.41 0.42 -38.24
CA ASP A 2 -56.98 0.18 -38.45
C ASP A 2 -56.32 -0.66 -37.34
N GLY A 3 -55.37 -1.50 -37.73
CA GLY A 3 -54.62 -2.37 -36.83
C GLY A 3 -53.34 -1.69 -36.38
N ASN A 4 -53.27 -1.29 -35.11
CA ASN A 4 -52.07 -0.65 -34.57
C ASN A 4 -51.02 -1.70 -34.16
N ASN A 5 -50.08 -1.85 -35.08
CA ASN A 5 -48.93 -2.73 -35.09
C ASN A 5 -48.06 -2.58 -33.81
N TYR A 6 -47.99 -3.64 -32.99
CA TYR A 6 -47.06 -3.71 -31.85
C TYR A 6 -45.65 -4.04 -32.37
N TYR A 7 -44.99 -3.03 -32.95
CA TYR A 7 -43.65 -3.20 -33.52
C TYR A 7 -42.59 -3.14 -32.40
N SER A 8 -41.98 -4.29 -32.11
CA SER A 8 -40.82 -4.37 -31.20
C SER A 8 -39.59 -3.73 -31.85
N PRO A 9 -38.90 -2.80 -31.18
CA PRO A 9 -37.55 -2.40 -31.59
C PRO A 9 -36.55 -3.45 -31.10
N THR A 10 -36.34 -4.52 -31.88
CA THR A 10 -35.11 -5.31 -31.79
C THR A 10 -33.95 -4.43 -32.25
N ALA A 11 -33.39 -3.68 -31.31
CA ALA A 11 -32.14 -2.96 -31.52
C ALA A 11 -31.02 -3.98 -31.76
N GLN A 12 -30.76 -4.29 -33.02
CA GLN A 12 -29.61 -5.07 -33.44
C GLN A 12 -28.36 -4.28 -33.06
N SER A 13 -27.68 -4.72 -32.01
CA SER A 13 -26.41 -4.18 -31.57
C SER A 13 -25.42 -4.24 -32.74
N PRO A 14 -24.83 -3.13 -33.21
CA PRO A 14 -23.65 -3.23 -34.07
C PRO A 14 -22.57 -3.94 -33.26
N GLY A 15 -22.16 -5.11 -33.74
CA GLY A 15 -21.20 -5.96 -33.02
C GLY A 15 -19.89 -5.21 -32.83
N ALA A 16 -19.64 -4.75 -31.61
CA ALA A 16 -18.34 -4.23 -31.21
C ALA A 16 -17.36 -5.42 -31.19
N THR A 17 -16.76 -5.69 -32.35
CA THR A 17 -15.62 -6.59 -32.48
C THR A 17 -14.45 -5.98 -31.72
N TYR A 18 -14.39 -6.30 -30.43
CA TYR A 18 -13.24 -6.01 -29.58
C TYR A 18 -12.06 -6.81 -30.14
N ALA A 19 -11.27 -6.16 -31.01
CA ALA A 19 -10.07 -6.73 -31.56
C ALA A 19 -9.10 -6.99 -30.41
N SER A 20 -9.02 -8.26 -30.00
CA SER A 20 -8.09 -8.68 -28.95
C SER A 20 -6.67 -8.25 -29.33
N PRO A 21 -5.91 -7.60 -28.44
CA PRO A 21 -4.52 -7.28 -28.72
C PRO A 21 -3.77 -8.60 -28.95
N HIS A 22 -3.12 -8.71 -30.11
CA HIS A 22 -2.36 -9.90 -30.49
C HIS A 22 -1.24 -10.14 -29.46
N TYR A 23 -1.40 -11.16 -28.63
CA TYR A 23 -0.33 -11.64 -27.76
C TYR A 23 0.73 -12.29 -28.63
N VAL A 24 1.86 -11.61 -28.83
CA VAL A 24 2.99 -12.14 -29.59
C VAL A 24 3.70 -13.19 -28.73
N SER A 25 3.49 -14.47 -29.04
CA SER A 25 4.23 -15.56 -28.41
C SER A 25 5.73 -15.47 -28.73
N PRO A 26 6.62 -15.40 -27.72
CA PRO A 26 8.06 -15.47 -27.94
C PRO A 26 8.48 -16.92 -28.19
N SER A 27 8.45 -17.35 -29.46
CA SER A 27 8.74 -18.74 -29.87
C SER A 27 9.87 -18.81 -30.90
N SER A 28 11.08 -18.39 -30.52
CA SER A 28 12.31 -18.64 -31.31
C SER A 28 13.62 -18.46 -30.53
N TYR A 29 13.69 -18.96 -29.28
CA TYR A 29 15.02 -19.21 -28.67
C TYR A 29 15.58 -20.53 -29.18
N THR A 30 16.61 -20.43 -30.02
CA THR A 30 17.41 -21.55 -30.52
C THR A 30 18.17 -22.20 -29.36
N PRO A 31 18.08 -23.53 -29.16
CA PRO A 31 18.95 -24.25 -28.23
C PRO A 31 20.34 -24.43 -28.85
N GLY A 32 21.06 -23.33 -29.05
CA GLY A 32 22.49 -23.34 -29.35
C GLY A 32 23.26 -23.67 -28.08
N GLY A 33 23.70 -24.92 -27.95
CA GLY A 33 24.38 -25.40 -26.76
C GLY A 33 25.72 -24.69 -26.50
N VAL A 34 25.85 -24.05 -25.34
CA VAL A 34 27.14 -23.73 -24.73
C VAL A 34 27.28 -24.55 -23.43
N PRO A 35 28.34 -25.34 -23.26
CA PRO A 35 28.53 -26.11 -22.04
C PRO A 35 28.86 -25.17 -20.88
N MET A 36 28.00 -25.11 -19.88
CA MET A 36 28.28 -24.37 -18.66
C MET A 36 29.31 -25.13 -17.81
N SER A 37 30.56 -24.68 -17.88
CA SER A 37 31.65 -25.21 -17.06
C SER A 37 31.51 -24.75 -15.60
N PRO A 38 31.58 -25.65 -14.61
CA PRO A 38 31.53 -25.27 -13.20
C PRO A 38 32.91 -24.80 -12.74
N ASN A 39 33.17 -23.49 -12.77
CA ASN A 39 34.32 -22.93 -12.06
C ASN A 39 33.87 -22.12 -10.84
N ALA A 40 34.09 -22.69 -9.66
CA ALA A 40 33.78 -22.08 -8.39
C ALA A 40 34.82 -21.01 -8.04
N THR A 41 34.52 -19.74 -8.36
CA THR A 41 35.31 -18.61 -7.85
C THR A 41 34.95 -18.36 -6.39
N SER A 42 35.88 -18.71 -5.50
CA SER A 42 35.80 -18.44 -4.06
C SER A 42 35.80 -16.94 -3.77
N ASN A 43 34.88 -16.47 -2.92
CA ASN A 43 34.88 -15.09 -2.43
C ASN A 43 36.08 -14.86 -1.48
N PRO A 44 37.04 -13.97 -1.79
CA PRO A 44 38.22 -13.75 -0.97
C PRO A 44 38.09 -12.45 -0.18
N PHE A 45 37.28 -12.44 0.89
CA PHE A 45 37.39 -11.39 1.90
C PHE A 45 36.96 -11.88 3.30
N GLN A 46 37.88 -12.53 4.02
CA GLN A 46 37.81 -12.65 5.47
C GLN A 46 38.42 -11.41 6.13
N PRO A 47 37.78 -10.90 7.19
CA PRO A 47 38.47 -10.32 8.34
C PRO A 47 38.40 -11.31 9.51
N SER A 48 39.56 -11.77 9.97
CA SER A 48 39.70 -12.69 11.10
C SER A 48 39.44 -12.00 12.45
N SER A 49 38.98 -12.77 13.44
CA SER A 49 38.63 -12.32 14.80
C SER A 49 39.78 -12.47 15.82
N HIS A 50 39.59 -11.94 17.04
CA HIS A 50 40.47 -11.92 18.24
C HIS A 50 41.62 -10.87 18.21
N GLN A 51 42.01 -10.17 19.29
CA GLN A 51 41.58 -9.94 20.70
C GLN A 51 42.31 -8.65 21.19
N GLN A 52 42.03 -7.93 22.29
CA GLN A 52 40.90 -7.80 23.24
C GLN A 52 41.24 -6.65 24.23
N GLN A 53 40.27 -5.81 24.66
CA GLN A 53 40.42 -5.06 25.92
C GLN A 53 39.08 -4.74 26.62
N LEU A 54 39.06 -4.91 27.93
CA LEU A 54 37.96 -4.57 28.83
C LEU A 54 37.99 -3.07 29.14
N GLN A 55 36.87 -2.37 28.99
CA GLN A 55 36.62 -1.16 29.78
C GLN A 55 35.12 -0.91 29.95
N GLU A 56 34.63 -1.16 31.16
CA GLU A 56 33.27 -0.85 31.57
C GLU A 56 33.19 0.63 31.96
N SER A 57 32.46 1.43 31.18
CA SER A 57 32.22 2.84 31.52
C SER A 57 30.87 3.33 31.00
N LEU A 58 29.89 3.30 31.92
CA LEU A 58 28.69 4.14 31.99
C LEU A 58 27.63 3.97 30.86
N PRO A 59 26.35 3.71 31.20
CA PRO A 59 25.27 3.84 30.24
C PRO A 59 25.10 5.31 29.85
N SER A 60 25.55 5.67 28.64
CA SER A 60 25.29 6.99 28.08
C SER A 60 23.77 7.18 27.94
N LEU A 61 23.28 8.13 28.70
CA LEU A 61 21.90 8.52 28.84
C LEU A 61 21.41 9.18 27.55
N ASN A 62 21.12 8.37 26.52
CA ASN A 62 20.37 8.78 25.33
C ASN A 62 18.91 9.05 25.71
N GLN A 63 18.70 10.08 26.52
CA GLN A 63 17.47 10.83 26.52
C GLN A 63 17.29 11.41 25.11
N PRO A 64 16.19 11.11 24.40
CA PRO A 64 15.59 12.12 23.55
C PRO A 64 15.09 13.24 24.47
N SER A 65 15.98 14.17 24.79
CA SER A 65 15.68 15.38 25.55
C SER A 65 14.85 16.31 24.68
N SER A 66 13.55 15.99 24.52
CA SER A 66 12.55 16.92 24.03
C SER A 66 12.30 17.99 25.10
N THR A 67 13.28 18.88 25.23
CA THR A 67 13.18 20.14 25.95
C THR A 67 12.04 20.98 25.37
N THR A 68 11.48 21.85 26.22
CA THR A 68 10.44 22.83 25.89
C THR A 68 9.02 22.27 25.81
N ALA A 69 8.30 22.37 26.92
CA ALA A 69 6.86 22.15 27.01
C ALA A 69 6.07 23.28 26.32
N LYS A 70 5.95 23.23 24.99
CA LYS A 70 4.87 23.93 24.27
C LYS A 70 3.70 22.96 24.11
N ARG A 71 2.57 23.23 24.76
CA ARG A 71 1.38 22.36 24.76
C ARG A 71 0.61 22.44 23.42
N GLU A 72 1.26 21.98 22.36
CA GLU A 72 0.67 21.78 21.04
C GLU A 72 -0.38 20.67 21.14
N LYS A 73 -1.63 21.03 21.46
CA LYS A 73 -2.73 20.09 21.67
C LYS A 73 -3.25 19.60 20.31
N THR A 74 -2.42 18.84 19.60
CA THR A 74 -2.77 18.19 18.34
C THR A 74 -4.00 17.32 18.57
N VAL A 75 -5.14 17.74 18.01
CA VAL A 75 -6.39 16.99 18.15
C VAL A 75 -6.24 15.67 17.41
N ALA A 76 -6.14 14.58 18.17
CA ALA A 76 -5.93 13.25 17.60
C ALA A 76 -7.07 12.91 16.62
N VAL A 77 -6.70 12.62 15.37
CA VAL A 77 -7.67 12.27 14.33
C VAL A 77 -8.16 10.85 14.55
N VAL A 78 -9.48 10.71 14.65
CA VAL A 78 -10.15 9.41 14.77
C VAL A 78 -10.48 8.88 13.37
N TYR A 79 -10.24 7.60 13.16
CA TYR A 79 -10.54 6.87 11.94
C TYR A 79 -11.52 5.73 12.22
N ILE A 80 -12.35 5.37 11.25
CA ILE A 80 -13.32 4.27 11.29
C ILE A 80 -12.77 3.12 10.43
N CYS A 81 -12.66 1.91 10.97
CA CYS A 81 -12.25 0.75 10.16
C CYS A 81 -13.29 0.40 9.09
N GLY A 82 -12.86 0.19 7.84
CA GLY A 82 -13.76 -0.17 6.74
C GLY A 82 -14.37 -1.58 6.81
N HIS A 83 -13.89 -2.45 7.72
CA HIS A 83 -14.40 -3.82 7.88
C HIS A 83 -15.24 -3.99 9.15
N CYS A 84 -14.72 -3.60 10.33
CA CYS A 84 -15.41 -3.79 11.61
C CYS A 84 -16.10 -2.53 12.16
N ALA A 85 -16.06 -1.40 11.44
CA ALA A 85 -16.59 -0.09 11.87
C ALA A 85 -16.04 0.47 13.20
N VAL A 86 -15.09 -0.21 13.85
CA VAL A 86 -14.48 0.24 15.11
C VAL A 86 -13.65 1.51 14.91
N LEU A 87 -13.75 2.42 15.88
CA LEU A 87 -12.98 3.65 15.96
C LEU A 87 -11.53 3.36 16.34
N ASN A 88 -10.58 3.94 15.62
CA ASN A 88 -9.14 3.76 15.82
C ASN A 88 -8.42 5.11 15.81
N THR A 89 -7.52 5.30 16.77
CA THR A 89 -6.64 6.47 16.85
C THR A 89 -5.22 6.03 16.48
N ILE A 90 -4.69 6.58 15.39
CA ILE A 90 -3.37 6.29 14.83
C ILE A 90 -2.49 7.53 15.05
N LYS A 91 -1.25 7.35 15.53
CA LYS A 91 -0.27 8.45 15.61
C LYS A 91 0.51 8.55 14.30
N GLN A 92 1.08 9.71 14.03
CA GLN A 92 2.03 9.87 12.91
C GLN A 92 3.23 8.92 13.12
N GLY A 93 3.57 8.14 12.09
CA GLY A 93 4.61 7.11 12.15
C GLY A 93 4.13 5.69 12.49
N ASP A 94 2.94 5.52 13.08
CA ASP A 94 2.37 4.19 13.35
C ASP A 94 1.93 3.49 12.04
N ALA A 95 2.13 2.17 11.96
CA ALA A 95 1.68 1.38 10.82
C ALA A 95 0.14 1.30 10.75
N ILE A 96 -0.44 1.59 9.58
CA ILE A 96 -1.91 1.60 9.38
C ILE A 96 -2.52 0.19 9.47
N ARG A 97 -3.04 -0.15 10.66
CA ARG A 97 -3.72 -1.42 10.96
C ARG A 97 -4.82 -1.22 11.99
N CYS A 98 -5.98 -1.83 11.79
CA CYS A 98 -7.05 -1.81 12.78
C CYS A 98 -6.67 -2.69 13.97
N LYS A 99 -6.76 -2.16 15.20
CA LYS A 99 -6.43 -2.88 16.44
C LYS A 99 -7.32 -4.09 16.71
N ASN A 100 -8.52 -4.14 16.13
CA ASN A 100 -9.51 -5.21 16.38
C ASN A 100 -9.52 -6.31 15.29
N CYS A 101 -9.13 -6.02 14.05
CA CYS A 101 -9.24 -6.98 12.93
C CYS A 101 -8.04 -6.99 11.97
N GLY A 102 -6.99 -6.20 12.21
CA GLY A 102 -5.79 -6.13 11.37
C GLY A 102 -5.99 -5.49 9.98
N TYR A 103 -7.22 -5.22 9.55
CA TYR A 103 -7.54 -4.61 8.26
C TYR A 103 -6.92 -3.21 8.14
N ARG A 104 -6.49 -2.84 6.93
CA ARG A 104 -5.67 -1.63 6.69
C ARG A 104 -6.45 -0.45 6.10
N ILE A 105 -7.68 -0.65 5.65
CA ILE A 105 -8.52 0.43 5.11
C ILE A 105 -9.30 1.08 6.25
N MET A 106 -9.18 2.41 6.37
CA MET A 106 -9.92 3.20 7.34
C MET A 106 -10.37 4.53 6.74
N TYR A 107 -11.57 4.97 7.12
CA TYR A 107 -12.12 6.26 6.74
C TYR A 107 -11.88 7.28 7.85
N LYS A 108 -11.71 8.56 7.51
CA LYS A 108 -11.59 9.62 8.51
C LYS A 108 -12.96 9.95 9.12
N GLN A 109 -13.04 10.06 10.45
CA GLN A 109 -14.28 10.45 11.14
C GLN A 109 -14.80 11.81 10.62
N ARG A 110 -16.12 11.91 10.41
CA ARG A 110 -16.77 13.19 10.07
C ARG A 110 -16.64 14.18 11.22
N THR A 111 -16.31 15.43 10.91
CA THR A 111 -16.27 16.52 11.89
C THR A 111 -17.69 17.01 12.22
N THR A 112 -17.95 17.40 13.47
CA THR A 112 -19.23 17.98 13.92
C THR A 112 -19.45 19.43 13.44
N ARG A 113 -18.44 20.09 12.87
CA ARG A 113 -18.58 21.41 12.24
C ARG A 113 -19.58 21.33 11.09
N SER A 114 -20.67 22.08 11.18
CA SER A 114 -21.68 22.23 10.13
C SER A 114 -21.00 22.57 8.80
N LYS A 115 -21.24 21.77 7.76
CA LYS A 115 -20.82 22.16 6.42
C LYS A 115 -21.74 23.26 5.91
N CYS A 116 -21.16 24.39 5.50
CA CYS A 116 -21.89 25.35 4.68
C CYS A 116 -22.09 24.73 3.29
N TYR A 117 -23.23 24.08 3.06
CA TYR A 117 -23.58 23.53 1.75
C TYR A 117 -23.86 24.63 0.71
N LEU A 118 -24.23 25.83 1.17
CA LEU A 118 -24.40 27.05 0.36
C LEU A 118 -23.08 27.66 -0.12
N CYS A 119 -21.93 27.19 0.36
CA CYS A 119 -20.61 27.71 0.00
C CYS A 119 -19.89 26.83 -1.05
N PHE A 120 -20.62 25.90 -1.69
CA PHE A 120 -20.07 24.90 -2.63
C PHE A 120 -20.95 24.75 -3.90
N VAL A 121 -21.92 25.65 -4.08
CA VAL A 121 -22.79 25.79 -5.26
C VAL A 121 -22.59 27.20 -5.80
#